data_AF-A0A7V6WG84-F1
#
_entry.id   AF-A0A7V6WG84-F1
#
_cell.length_a   1.000
_cell.length_b   1.000
_cell.length_c   1.000
_cell.angle_alpha   90.00
_cell.angle_beta   90.00
_cell.angle_gamma   90.00
#
_symmetry.space_group_name_H-M   'P 1'
#
loop_
_entity.id
_entity.type
_entity.pdbx_description
1 polymer ?
#
loop_
_entity_poly.entity_id
_entity_poly.type
_entity_poly.pdbx_seq_one_letter_code
_entity_poly.pdbx_strand_id
1 'polypeptide(L)' 'MLEKSLYLKKNLSPVHQAIRLLLGIGLVILPVLALWPPWIIAVVAAIGGAQIIEGLIGY' A
#
# COMPACT_ATOMS: atom_id res chain seq x y z
N MET A 1 30.93 3.66 -13.76
CA MET A 1 29.64 4.36 -13.85
C MET A 1 28.58 3.32 -13.50
N LEU A 2 28.38 3.09 -12.19
CA LEU A 2 27.57 1.99 -11.69
C LEU A 2 26.07 2.33 -11.83
N GLU A 3 25.36 1.40 -12.43
CA GLU A 3 23.93 1.34 -12.76
C GLU A 3 22.98 2.18 -11.88
N LYS A 4 22.54 3.33 -12.40
CA LYS A 4 21.39 4.10 -11.86
C LYS A 4 20.03 3.48 -12.20
N SER A 5 19.99 2.33 -12.88
CA SER A 5 18.76 1.66 -13.34
C SER A 5 18.08 0.78 -12.29
N LEU A 6 18.67 0.58 -11.10
CA LEU A 6 18.09 -0.31 -10.09
C LEU A 6 16.85 0.27 -9.39
N TYR A 7 16.57 1.57 -9.56
CA TYR A 7 15.40 2.25 -9.02
C TYR A 7 14.39 2.54 -10.12
N LEU A 8 13.82 1.49 -10.71
CA LEU A 8 12.60 1.60 -11.50
C LEU A 8 11.48 2.05 -10.56
N LYS A 9 11.24 3.36 -10.52
CA LYS A 9 10.07 3.97 -9.90
C LYS A 9 8.82 3.27 -10.47
N LYS A 10 8.22 2.36 -9.70
CA LYS A 10 7.06 1.55 -10.07
C LYS A 10 5.81 2.44 -10.15
N ASN A 11 5.77 3.51 -9.37
CA ASN A 11 4.81 4.60 -9.46
C ASN A 11 5.19 5.56 -10.60
N LEU A 12 4.74 5.23 -11.80
CA LEU A 12 4.91 6.01 -13.03
C LEU A 12 4.21 7.39 -12.97
N SER A 13 3.23 7.58 -12.08
CA SER A 13 2.47 8.82 -11.92
C SER A 13 1.94 9.01 -10.49
N PRO A 14 1.82 10.27 -9.99
CA PRO A 14 1.23 10.59 -8.67
C PRO A 14 -0.18 10.02 -8.45
N VAL A 15 -0.92 9.78 -9.53
CA VAL A 15 -2.25 9.17 -9.48
C VAL A 15 -2.18 7.72 -8.99
N HIS A 16 -1.18 6.95 -9.42
CA HIS A 16 -1.01 5.55 -9.01
C HIS A 16 -0.65 5.47 -7.52
N GLN A 17 0.17 6.41 -7.07
CA GLN A 17 0.53 6.59 -5.67
C GLN A 17 -0.71 6.90 -4.80
N ALA A 18 -1.57 7.82 -5.26
CA ALA A 18 -2.81 8.17 -4.56
C ALA A 18 -3.79 6.99 -4.49
N ILE A 19 -4.00 6.27 -5.60
CA ILE A 19 -4.86 5.07 -5.62
C ILE A 19 -4.33 4.01 -4.64
N ARG A 20 -3.02 3.78 -4.62
CA ARG A 20 -2.39 2.80 -3.73
C ARG A 20 -2.58 3.16 -2.26
N LEU A 21 -2.41 4.43 -1.91
CA LEU A 21 -2.68 4.95 -0.56
C LEU A 21 -4.15 4.76 -0.17
N LEU A 22 -5.09 5.11 -1.06
CA LEU A 22 -6.51 4.94 -0.80
C LEU A 22 -6.90 3.47 -0.60
N LEU A 23 -6.36 2.57 -1.43
CA LEU A 23 -6.57 1.13 -1.27
C LEU A 23 -5.97 0.62 0.04
N GLY A 24 -4.75 1.03 0.39
CA GLY A 24 -4.10 0.66 1.64
C GLY A 24 -4.89 1.10 2.87
N ILE A 25 -5.39 2.34 2.87
CA ILE A 25 -6.27 2.86 3.93
C ILE A 25 -7.58 2.06 4.00
N GLY A 26 -8.20 1.78 2.84
CA GLY A 26 -9.42 0.98 2.77
C GLY A 26 -9.24 -0.43 3.34
N LEU A 27 -8.12 -1.08 3.02
CA LEU A 27 -7.77 -2.40 3.56
C LEU A 27 -7.61 -2.39 5.09
N VAL A 28 -7.18 -1.27 5.69
CA VAL A 28 -7.08 -1.16 7.15
C VAL A 28 -8.45 -0.88 7.79
N ILE A 29 -9.25 0.01 7.22
CA ILE A 29 -10.48 0.52 7.85
C ILE A 29 -11.69 -0.41 7.59
N LEU A 30 -11.88 -0.88 6.37
CA LEU A 30 -13.09 -1.63 5.98
C LEU A 30 -13.29 -2.94 6.77
N PRO A 31 -12.26 -3.78 7.00
CA PRO A 31 -12.43 -5.02 7.76
C PRO A 31 -12.84 -4.77 9.22
N VAL A 32 -12.37 -3.67 9.81
CA VAL A 32 -12.73 -3.26 11.18
C VAL A 32 -14.20 -2.86 11.24
N LEU A 33 -14.65 -2.04 10.29
CA LEU A 33 -16.06 -1.62 10.21
C LEU A 33 -17.01 -2.78 9.93
N ALA A 34 -16.56 -3.76 9.13
CA ALA A 34 -17.32 -4.96 8.81
C ALA A 34 -17.25 -6.05 9.89
N LEU A 35 -16.59 -5.78 11.03
CA LEU A 35 -16.46 -6.71 12.17
C LEU A 35 -15.90 -8.08 11.77
N TRP A 36 -14.89 -8.08 10.89
CA TRP A 36 -14.24 -9.30 10.47
C TRP A 36 -13.50 -9.99 11.63
N PRO A 37 -13.26 -11.31 11.55
CA PRO A 37 -12.45 -12.00 12.53
C PRO A 37 -11.08 -11.32 12.73
N PRO A 38 -10.56 -11.21 13.97
CA PRO A 38 -9.34 -10.44 14.26
C PRO A 38 -8.12 -10.86 13.44
N TRP A 39 -8.01 -12.14 13.12
CA TRP A 39 -6.90 -12.66 12.30
C TRP A 39 -6.98 -12.18 10.84
N ILE A 40 -8.17 -12.02 10.27
CA ILE A 40 -8.34 -11.48 8.92
C ILE A 40 -7.98 -9.99 8.93
N ILE A 41 -8.45 -9.24 9.94
CA ILE A 41 -8.10 -7.82 10.10
C ILE A 41 -6.58 -7.65 10.16
N ALA A 42 -5.87 -8.49 10.92
CA ALA A 42 -4.41 -8.43 11.01
C ALA A 42 -3.71 -8.68 9.66
N VAL A 43 -4.14 -9.69 8.90
CA VAL A 43 -3.57 -10.01 7.58
C VAL A 43 -3.84 -8.87 6.59
N VAL A 44 -5.08 -8.40 6.52
CA VAL A 44 -5.48 -7.36 5.57
C VAL A 44 -4.83 -6.02 5.94
N ALA A 45 -4.69 -5.70 7.23
CA ALA A 45 -3.97 -4.52 7.70
C ALA A 45 -2.47 -4.58 7.38
N ALA A 46 -1.84 -5.75 7.47
CA ALA A 46 -0.43 -5.92 7.07
C ALA A 46 -0.24 -5.65 5.57
N ILE A 47 -1.15 -6.16 4.73
CA ILE A 47 -1.16 -5.91 3.28
C ILE A 47 -1.42 -4.41 3.01
N GLY A 48 -2.42 -3.82 3.66
CA GLY A 48 -2.76 -2.40 3.52
C GLY A 48 -1.62 -1.47 3.95
N GLY A 49 -0.94 -1.80 5.04
CA GLY A 49 0.25 -1.08 5.52
C GLY A 49 1.40 -1.13 4.51
N ALA A 50 1.66 -2.29 3.90
CA ALA A 50 2.65 -2.40 2.84
C ALA A 50 2.32 -1.50 1.64
N GLN A 51 1.05 -1.44 1.22
CA GLN A 51 0.59 -0.56 0.15
C GLN A 51 0.77 0.92 0.49
N ILE A 52 0.49 1.32 1.75
CA ILE A 52 0.71 2.70 2.22
C ILE A 52 2.19 3.05 2.18
N ILE A 53 3.07 2.16 2.67
CA ILE A 53 4.51 2.38 2.68
C ILE A 53 5.04 2.50 1.26
N GLU A 54 4.70 1.56 0.36
CA GLU A 54 5.09 1.59 -1.05
C GLU A 54 4.59 2.87 -1.76
N GLY A 55 3.36 3.28 -1.48
CA GLY A 55 2.82 4.55 -1.92
C GLY A 55 3.65 5.72 -1.40
N LEU A 56 3.97 5.78 -0.11
CA LEU A 56 4.71 6.90 0.48
C LEU A 56 6.13 7.04 -0.09
N ILE A 57 6.84 5.93 -0.25
CA ILE A 57 8.23 5.92 -0.73
C ILE A 57 8.33 6.09 -2.24
N GLY A 58 7.21 6.14 -2.96
CA GLY A 58 7.19 6.33 -4.40
C GLY A 58 7.80 5.16 -5.19
N TYR A 59 7.97 4.00 -4.54
CA TYR A 59 8.26 2.74 -5.24
C TYR A 59 7.01 2.31 -5.99
#